data_AF-A0A949YSW0-F1
#
_entry.id   AF-A0A949YSW0-F1
#
_cell.length_a   1.000
_cell.length_b   1.000
_cell.length_c   1.000
_cell.angle_alpha   90.00
_cell.angle_beta   90.00
_cell.angle_gamma   90.00
#
_symmetry.space_group_name_H-M   'P 1'
#
loop_
_entity.id
_entity.type
_entity.pdbx_description
1 polymer ?
#
loop_
_entity_poly.entity_id
_entity_poly.type
_entity_poly.pdbx_seq_one_letter_code
_entity_poly.pdbx_strand_id
1 'polypeptide(L)'
;MEMPQVRPGAVKSPETKLRVVAFFHNAAEGNLAIQILTSLGTPNDRLGVTPPDQIEGGQGMILSIGCQDERALAKAEDVCRKLGGQLHRQRV
;
A
#
# COMPACT_ATOMS: atom_id res chain seq x y z
N MET A 1 -3.75 2.92 -42.76
CA MET A 1 -4.02 2.07 -41.58
C MET A 1 -5.02 2.80 -40.72
N GLU A 2 -6.22 2.26 -40.52
CA GLU A 2 -7.11 2.77 -39.46
C GLU A 2 -6.56 2.34 -38.11
N MET A 3 -6.49 3.28 -37.16
CA MET A 3 -6.10 2.97 -35.78
C MET A 3 -7.16 2.09 -35.13
N PRO A 4 -6.79 0.99 -34.44
CA PRO A 4 -7.76 0.19 -33.71
C PRO A 4 -8.41 1.04 -32.62
N GLN A 5 -9.74 1.18 -32.68
CA GLN A 5 -10.50 1.82 -31.61
C GLN A 5 -10.64 0.87 -30.42
N VAL A 6 -9.91 1.14 -29.34
CA VAL A 6 -10.10 0.46 -28.05
C VAL A 6 -11.38 1.02 -27.43
N ARG A 7 -12.42 0.19 -27.29
CA ARG A 7 -13.60 0.58 -26.49
C ARG A 7 -13.17 0.63 -25.03
N PRO A 8 -13.44 1.72 -24.30
CA PRO A 8 -13.28 1.74 -22.86
C PRO A 8 -14.09 0.57 -22.29
N GLY A 9 -13.42 -0.34 -21.58
CA GLY A 9 -14.12 -1.42 -20.89
C GLY A 9 -15.13 -0.81 -19.90
N ALA A 10 -16.20 -1.54 -19.58
CA ALA A 10 -17.17 -1.18 -18.54
C ALA A 10 -16.54 -1.29 -17.14
N VAL A 11 -15.37 -0.68 -16.95
CA VAL A 11 -14.72 -0.51 -15.65
C VAL A 11 -15.53 0.55 -14.93
N LYS A 12 -16.59 0.09 -14.26
CA LYS A 12 -17.11 0.83 -13.11
C LYS A 12 -15.90 1.00 -12.21
N SER A 13 -15.44 2.24 -11.99
CA SER A 13 -14.39 2.50 -11.01
C SER A 13 -14.72 1.65 -9.78
N PRO A 14 -13.83 0.75 -9.34
CA PRO A 14 -14.12 -0.05 -8.18
C PRO A 14 -14.48 0.92 -7.07
N GLU A 15 -15.57 0.64 -6.33
CA GLU A 15 -15.93 1.40 -5.13
C GLU A 15 -14.63 1.74 -4.40
N THR A 16 -14.43 3.02 -4.07
CA THR A 16 -13.20 3.50 -3.47
C THR A 16 -12.98 2.77 -2.16
N LYS A 17 -12.32 1.61 -2.23
CA LYS A 17 -11.89 0.86 -1.07
C LYS A 17 -10.87 1.78 -0.43
N LEU A 18 -11.17 2.27 0.77
CA LEU A 18 -10.27 3.11 1.55
C LEU A 18 -8.93 2.37 1.63
N ARG A 19 -7.95 2.80 0.83
CA ARG A 19 -6.70 2.08 0.66
C ARG A 19 -5.56 3.04 0.78
N VAL A 20 -4.54 2.60 1.51
CA VAL A 20 -3.30 3.33 1.71
C VAL A 20 -2.18 2.49 1.14
N VAL A 21 -1.29 3.13 0.41
CA VAL A 21 0.00 2.54 0.03
C VAL A 21 1.05 3.12 0.97
N ALA A 22 1.81 2.24 1.62
CA ALA A 22 2.91 2.60 2.49
C ALA A 22 4.23 2.11 1.90
N PHE A 23 5.20 3.00 1.77
CA PHE A 23 6.57 2.68 1.40
C PHE A 23 7.47 2.74 2.63
N PHE A 24 8.25 1.68 2.85
CA PHE A 24 9.24 1.58 3.91
C PHE A 24 10.63 1.49 3.30
N HIS A 25 11.56 2.28 3.81
CA HIS A 25 12.98 2.21 3.43
C HIS A 25 13.68 0.98 4.01
N ASN A 26 13.07 0.36 5.02
CA ASN A 26 13.52 -0.88 5.64
C ASN A 26 12.38 -1.91 5.66
N ALA A 27 12.58 -3.04 4.98
CA ALA A 27 11.64 -4.14 4.92
C ALA A 27 11.34 -4.76 6.28
N ALA A 28 12.23 -4.64 7.27
CA ALA A 28 11.96 -5.08 8.65
C ALA A 28 10.83 -4.26 9.28
N GLU A 29 10.81 -2.95 9.07
CA GLU A 29 9.74 -2.05 9.55
C GLU A 29 8.42 -2.38 8.84
N GLY A 30 8.47 -2.61 7.53
CA GLY A 30 7.30 -3.05 6.75
C GLY A 30 6.76 -4.40 7.23
N ASN A 31 7.62 -5.36 7.54
CA ASN A 31 7.19 -6.65 8.10
C ASN A 31 6.53 -6.51 9.49
N LEU A 32 7.06 -5.62 10.33
CA LEU A 32 6.43 -5.31 11.61
C LEU A 32 5.06 -4.64 11.42
N ALA A 33 4.94 -3.74 10.43
CA ALA A 33 3.66 -3.14 10.06
C ALA A 33 2.64 -4.21 9.64
N ILE A 34 3.03 -5.20 8.83
CA ILE A 34 2.18 -6.35 8.46
C ILE A 34 1.67 -7.07 9.72
N GLN A 35 2.57 -7.40 10.66
CA GLN A 35 2.18 -8.12 11.87
C GLN A 35 1.13 -7.35 12.69
N ILE A 36 1.35 -6.04 12.88
CA ILE A 36 0.42 -5.18 13.62
C ILE A 36 -0.91 -5.06 12.87
N LEU A 37 -0.89 -4.77 11.57
CA LEU A 37 -2.11 -4.62 10.76
C LEU A 37 -2.93 -5.91 10.72
N THR A 38 -2.28 -7.06 10.58
CA THR A 38 -2.93 -8.38 10.65
C THR A 38 -3.54 -8.62 12.03
N SER A 39 -2.85 -8.27 13.12
CA SER A 39 -3.41 -8.38 14.48
C SER A 39 -4.64 -7.50 14.71
N LEU A 40 -4.73 -6.38 13.99
CA LEU A 40 -5.88 -5.46 13.99
C LEU A 40 -6.98 -5.90 13.02
N GLY A 41 -6.84 -7.04 12.34
CA GLY A 41 -7.78 -7.50 11.32
C GLY A 41 -7.83 -6.61 10.08
N THR A 42 -6.78 -5.84 9.81
CA THR A 42 -6.71 -4.95 8.65
C THR A 42 -6.03 -5.67 7.48
N PRO A 43 -6.74 -5.92 6.36
CA PRO A 43 -6.18 -6.54 5.17
C PRO A 43 -4.96 -5.77 4.65
N ASN A 44 -3.88 -6.48 4.36
CA ASN A 44 -2.66 -5.89 3.84
C ASN A 44 -1.97 -6.84 2.85
N ASP A 45 -1.48 -6.27 1.76
CA ASP A 45 -0.86 -6.96 0.64
C ASP A 45 0.54 -6.39 0.42
N ARG A 46 1.54 -7.27 0.33
CA ARG A 46 2.91 -6.89 -0.01
C ARG A 46 3.03 -6.81 -1.53
N LEU A 47 3.25 -5.60 -2.05
CA LEU A 47 3.33 -5.36 -3.49
C LEU A 47 4.75 -5.48 -4.04
N GLY A 48 5.75 -5.21 -3.21
CA GLY A 48 7.14 -5.31 -3.62
C GLY A 48 8.09 -5.31 -2.43
N VAL A 49 9.22 -6.00 -2.59
CA VAL A 49 10.36 -5.96 -1.69
C VAL A 49 11.61 -5.87 -2.54
N THR A 50 12.46 -4.92 -2.24
CA THR A 50 13.77 -4.82 -2.86
C THR A 50 14.81 -5.33 -1.87
N PRO A 51 15.63 -6.32 -2.23
CA PRO A 51 16.68 -6.83 -1.36
C PRO A 51 17.86 -5.84 -1.29
N PRO A 52 18.71 -5.92 -0.25
CA PRO A 52 19.71 -4.88 0.06
C PRO A 52 20.82 -4.76 -1.00
N ASP A 53 21.04 -5.80 -1.79
CA ASP A 53 21.98 -5.86 -2.92
C ASP A 53 21.52 -5.03 -4.12
N GLN A 54 20.25 -4.58 -4.15
CA GLN A 54 19.68 -3.84 -5.28
C GLN A 54 19.43 -2.35 -4.99
N ILE A 55 19.60 -1.89 -3.73
CA ILE A 55 19.49 -0.48 -3.35
C ILE A 55 20.64 -0.12 -2.40
N GLU A 56 21.44 0.86 -2.80
CA GLU A 56 22.44 1.48 -1.95
C GLU A 56 21.71 2.23 -0.80
N GLY A 57 21.66 1.61 0.38
CA GLY A 57 21.06 2.20 1.58
C GLY A 57 19.87 1.47 2.21
N GLY A 58 19.39 0.32 1.70
CA GLY A 58 18.42 -0.49 2.45
C GLY A 58 17.50 -1.41 1.65
N GLN A 59 16.82 -2.32 2.37
CA GLN A 59 15.75 -3.15 1.83
C GLN A 59 14.45 -2.33 1.73
N GLY A 60 14.02 -1.93 0.54
CA GLY A 60 12.73 -1.23 0.37
C GLY A 60 11.53 -2.17 0.40
N MET A 61 10.37 -1.72 0.92
CA MET A 61 9.11 -2.47 0.85
C MET A 61 7.93 -1.57 0.54
N ILE A 62 7.03 -2.05 -0.32
CA ILE A 62 5.74 -1.40 -0.60
C ILE A 62 4.60 -2.28 -0.10
N LEU A 63 3.73 -1.71 0.74
CA LEU A 63 2.52 -2.33 1.26
C LEU A 63 1.28 -1.61 0.74
N SER A 64 0.28 -2.38 0.32
CA SER A 64 -1.08 -1.92 0.08
C SER A 64 -1.98 -2.36 1.24
N ILE A 65 -2.69 -1.43 1.85
CA ILE A 65 -3.48 -1.67 3.06
C ILE A 65 -4.93 -1.37 2.76
N GLY A 66 -5.78 -2.38 2.80
CA GLY A 66 -7.23 -2.24 2.64
C GLY A 66 -7.89 -1.88 3.96
N CYS A 67 -8.61 -0.78 4.00
CA CYS A 67 -9.34 -0.29 5.16
C CYS A 67 -10.84 -0.37 4.89
N GLN A 68 -11.58 -0.79 5.91
CA GLN A 68 -13.03 -0.96 5.88
C GLN A 68 -13.79 0.34 6.18
N ASP A 69 -13.18 1.24 6.94
CA ASP A 69 -13.71 2.55 7.30
C ASP A 69 -12.57 3.57 7.53
N GLU A 70 -12.93 4.84 7.70
CA GLU A 70 -12.00 5.95 7.97
C GLU A 70 -11.24 5.78 9.30
N ARG A 71 -11.80 5.04 10.25
CA ARG A 71 -11.15 4.80 11.55
C ARG A 71 -10.00 3.80 11.41
N ALA A 72 -10.23 2.71 10.68
CA ALA A 72 -9.24 1.72 10.30
C ALA A 72 -8.15 2.37 9.42
N LEU A 73 -8.56 3.27 8.52
CA LEU A 73 -7.65 4.09 7.72
C LEU A 73 -6.71 4.90 8.60
N ALA A 74 -7.25 5.75 9.47
CA ALA A 74 -6.45 6.58 10.37
C ALA A 74 -5.52 5.75 11.27
N LYS A 75 -5.99 4.57 11.71
CA LYS A 75 -5.18 3.67 12.52
C LYS A 75 -4.04 3.03 11.73
N ALA A 76 -4.31 2.60 10.50
CA ALA A 76 -3.28 2.07 9.60
C ALA A 76 -2.23 3.14 9.27
N GLU A 77 -2.65 4.37 8.99
CA GLU A 77 -1.74 5.49 8.77
C GLU A 77 -0.85 5.77 9.99
N ASP A 78 -1.43 5.76 11.20
CA ASP A 78 -0.71 5.96 12.46
C ASP A 78 0.35 4.87 12.69
N VAL A 79 0.00 3.60 12.49
CA VAL A 79 0.92 2.46 12.60
C VAL A 79 2.07 2.60 11.61
N CYS A 80 1.76 2.85 10.33
CA CYS A 80 2.78 2.96 9.31
C CYS A 80 3.71 4.17 9.53
N ARG A 81 3.17 5.35 9.90
CA ARG A 81 4.00 6.53 10.19
C ARG A 81 4.94 6.30 11.38
N LYS A 82 4.45 5.67 12.45
CA LYS A 82 5.28 5.34 13.64
C LYS A 82 6.44 4.40 13.32
N LEU A 83 6.27 3.57 12.29
CA LEU A 83 7.27 2.64 11.79
C LEU A 83 8.10 3.21 10.62
N GLY A 84 8.07 4.53 10.38
CA GLY A 84 8.88 5.16 9.34
C GLY A 84 8.32 5.05 7.92
N GLY A 85 7.10 4.55 7.77
CA GLY A 85 6.42 4.40 6.48
C GLY A 85 5.98 5.74 5.87
N GLN A 86 6.35 5.95 4.61
CA GLN A 86 5.85 7.06 3.79
C GLN A 86 4.52 6.67 3.15
N LEU A 87 3.50 7.51 3.33
CA LEU A 87 2.13 7.18 2.96
C LEU A 87 1.71 7.86 1.66
N HIS A 88 1.07 7.09 0.80
CA HIS A 88 0.48 7.53 -0.44
C HIS A 88 -0.99 7.12 -0.49
N ARG A 89 -1.87 8.11 -0.71
CA ARG A 89 -3.31 7.91 -0.91
C ARG A 89 -3.72 8.47 -2.26
N GLN A 90 -4.69 7.83 -2.90
CA GLN A 90 -5.36 8.43 -4.05
C GLN A 90 -6.09 9.69 -3.56
N ARG A 91 -5.78 10.84 -4.16
CA ARG A 91 -6.56 12.06 -3.93
C ARG A 91 -7.85 11.93 -4.76
N VAL A 92 -8.99 12.09 -4.11
CA VAL A 92 -10.32 12.15 -4.74
C VAL A 92 -10.49 13.52 -5.37
#